data_AF-A0AAE1AUE6-F1
#
_entry.id   AF-A0AAE1AUE6-F1
#
_cell.length_a   1.000
_cell.length_b   1.000
_cell.length_c   1.000
_cell.angle_alpha   90.00
_cell.angle_beta   90.00
_cell.angle_gamma   90.00
#
_symmetry.space_group_name_H-M   'P 1'
#
loop_
_entity.id
_entity.type
_entity.pdbx_description
1 polymer ?
#
loop_
_entity_poly.entity_id
_entity_poly.type
_entity_poly.pdbx_seq_one_letter_code
_entity_poly.pdbx_strand_id
1 'polypeptide(L)'
;MAAHDQTFRQSLQILVRSTWLHMTKPSANHSKDQLLVRSTWLHMTKPSANHSKDQLLVRSTWLHMTKPSANHSKDQLLVRSTWLHMTKPSANHSKDQLLVRSTWLHMTKPSANHSRY
;
A
#
# COMPACT_ATOMS: atom_id res chain seq x y z
N MET A 1 32.14 29.08 -9.19
CA MET A 1 30.68 29.25 -9.31
C MET A 1 30.05 27.88 -9.43
N ALA A 2 29.52 27.35 -8.32
CA ALA A 2 28.90 26.03 -8.29
C ALA A 2 27.48 26.12 -8.87
N ALA A 3 27.19 25.30 -9.88
CA ALA A 3 25.85 25.13 -10.42
C ALA A 3 24.98 24.44 -9.35
N HIS A 4 23.96 25.17 -8.91
CA HIS A 4 22.96 24.67 -7.98
C HIS A 4 22.00 23.78 -8.78
N ASP A 5 22.31 22.49 -8.88
CA ASP A 5 21.41 21.48 -9.45
C ASP A 5 20.27 21.23 -8.46
N GLN A 6 19.33 22.17 -8.39
CA GLN A 6 18.01 21.94 -7.83
C GLN A 6 17.24 21.09 -8.84
N THR A 7 17.53 19.79 -8.85
CA THR A 7 16.57 18.80 -9.35
C THR A 7 15.34 18.92 -8.47
N PHE A 8 14.34 19.68 -8.93
CA PHE A 8 12.99 19.68 -8.37
C PHE A 8 12.47 18.25 -8.50
N ARG A 9 12.67 17.44 -7.45
CA ARG A 9 12.21 16.06 -7.37
C ARG A 9 10.69 16.12 -7.34
N GLN A 10 10.04 16.03 -8.50
CA GLN A 10 8.59 15.87 -8.56
C GLN A 10 8.24 14.58 -7.82
N SER A 11 7.72 14.71 -6.60
CA SER A 11 6.97 13.63 -5.97
C SER A 11 5.68 13.47 -6.76
N LEU A 12 5.46 12.33 -7.41
CA LEU A 12 4.19 12.08 -8.07
C LEU A 12 3.15 11.80 -6.98
N GLN A 13 2.08 12.59 -6.94
CA GLN A 13 0.94 12.34 -6.08
C GLN A 13 -0.21 11.76 -6.91
N ILE A 14 -0.57 10.51 -6.63
CA ILE A 14 -1.69 9.84 -7.28
C ILE A 14 -2.85 9.72 -6.30
N LEU A 15 -4.03 10.19 -6.71
CA LEU A 15 -5.27 10.11 -5.94
C LEU A 15 -6.31 9.31 -6.72
N VAL A 16 -6.78 8.21 -6.12
CA VAL A 16 -7.90 7.41 -6.63
C VAL A 16 -9.09 7.56 -5.69
N ARG A 17 -10.23 8.00 -6.22
CA ARG A 17 -11.50 8.12 -5.47
C ARG A 17 -12.60 7.39 -6.19
N SER A 18 -13.27 6.48 -5.49
CA SER A 18 -14.44 5.76 -6.01
C SER A 18 -15.44 5.47 -4.89
N THR A 19 -16.69 5.19 -5.23
CA THR A 19 -17.64 4.54 -4.31
C THR A 19 -17.35 3.04 -4.22
N TRP A 20 -17.12 2.41 -5.37
CA TRP A 20 -16.77 1.00 -5.49
C TRP A 20 -15.57 0.83 -6.42
N LEU A 21 -14.53 0.18 -5.92
CA LEU A 21 -13.32 -0.10 -6.68
C LEU A 21 -13.06 -1.61 -6.64
N HIS A 22 -13.16 -2.24 -7.79
CA HIS A 22 -12.82 -3.65 -7.98
C HIS A 22 -11.61 -3.74 -8.90
N MET A 23 -10.56 -4.44 -8.46
CA MET A 23 -9.37 -4.65 -9.27
C MET A 23 -8.92 -6.11 -9.22
N THR A 24 -8.56 -6.65 -10.38
CA THR A 24 -7.95 -7.98 -10.50
C THR A 24 -6.51 -7.82 -10.95
N LYS A 25 -5.59 -8.35 -10.16
CA LYS A 25 -4.13 -8.25 -10.32
C LYS A 25 -3.61 -6.81 -10.51
N PRO A 26 -4.08 -5.81 -9.73
CA PRO A 26 -3.48 -4.49 -9.83
C PRO A 26 -2.03 -4.55 -9.35
N SER A 27 -1.13 -3.88 -10.08
CA SER A 27 0.25 -3.71 -9.67
C SER A 27 0.58 -2.22 -9.51
N ALA A 28 1.18 -1.86 -8.38
CA ALA A 28 1.73 -0.53 -8.16
C ALA A 28 3.25 -0.68 -7.97
N ASN A 29 4.02 0.09 -8.73
CA ASN A 29 5.47 0.19 -8.58
C ASN A 29 5.87 1.65 -8.61
N HIS A 30 6.35 2.15 -7.48
CA HIS A 30 6.64 3.56 -7.30
C HIS A 30 7.97 3.75 -6.53
N SER A 31 8.56 4.94 -6.68
CA SER A 31 9.68 5.35 -5.84
C SER A 31 9.70 6.86 -5.66
N LYS A 32 9.77 7.30 -4.41
CA LYS A 32 9.65 8.70 -3.96
C LYS A 32 8.29 9.33 -4.27
N ASP A 33 7.24 8.53 -4.29
CA ASP A 33 5.87 8.97 -4.62
C ASP A 33 4.91 8.79 -3.44
N GLN A 34 3.75 9.46 -3.56
CA GLN A 34 2.63 9.28 -2.64
C GLN A 34 1.40 8.78 -3.39
N LEU A 35 0.84 7.64 -2.93
CA LEU A 35 -0.38 7.07 -3.48
C LEU A 35 -1.50 7.08 -2.42
N LEU A 36 -2.62 7.72 -2.75
CA LEU A 36 -3.82 7.78 -1.91
C LEU A 36 -5.01 7.10 -2.61
N VAL A 37 -5.50 6.01 -2.02
CA VAL A 37 -6.70 5.31 -2.48
C VAL A 37 -7.83 5.51 -1.48
N ARG A 38 -8.97 6.03 -1.94
CA ARG A 38 -10.20 6.21 -1.15
C ARG A 38 -11.36 5.53 -1.84
N SER A 39 -11.96 4.54 -1.18
CA SER A 39 -13.18 3.89 -1.67
C SER A 39 -14.18 3.61 -0.56
N THR A 40 -15.48 3.51 -0.82
CA THR A 40 -16.39 2.95 0.20
C THR A 40 -16.19 1.44 0.27
N TRP A 41 -16.16 0.80 -0.91
CA TRP A 41 -15.91 -0.62 -1.09
C TRP A 41 -14.67 -0.83 -1.94
N LEU A 42 -13.65 -1.48 -1.39
CA LEU A 42 -12.42 -1.82 -2.11
C LEU A 42 -12.24 -3.34 -2.12
N HIS A 43 -12.27 -3.92 -3.32
CA HIS A 43 -12.06 -5.34 -3.55
C HIS A 43 -10.87 -5.56 -4.48
N MET A 44 -9.85 -6.28 -4.00
CA MET A 44 -8.67 -6.57 -4.79
C MET A 44 -8.31 -8.05 -4.76
N THR A 45 -8.14 -8.62 -5.94
CA THR A 45 -7.66 -10.01 -6.10
C THR A 45 -6.23 -10.00 -6.62
N LYS A 46 -5.31 -10.65 -5.91
CA LYS A 46 -3.87 -10.70 -6.20
C LYS A 46 -3.21 -9.31 -6.41
N PRO A 47 -3.51 -8.29 -5.58
CA PRO A 47 -2.80 -7.02 -5.70
C PRO A 47 -1.31 -7.22 -5.36
N SER A 48 -0.44 -6.58 -6.12
CA SER A 48 1.00 -6.55 -5.87
C SER A 48 1.51 -5.13 -5.74
N ALA A 49 2.27 -4.85 -4.69
CA ALA A 49 2.86 -3.54 -4.46
C ALA A 49 4.37 -3.68 -4.30
N ASN A 50 5.15 -2.89 -5.03
CA ASN A 50 6.59 -2.76 -4.82
C ASN A 50 6.92 -1.27 -4.67
N HIS A 51 7.52 -0.91 -3.55
CA HIS A 51 7.71 0.50 -3.20
C HIS A 51 9.11 0.72 -2.64
N SER A 52 9.65 1.92 -2.87
CA SER A 52 10.84 2.35 -2.16
C SER A 52 10.89 3.84 -1.94
N LYS A 53 11.06 4.24 -0.67
CA LYS A 53 10.98 5.62 -0.18
C LYS A 53 9.63 6.27 -0.48
N ASP A 54 8.55 5.49 -0.39
CA ASP A 54 7.19 5.89 -0.72
C ASP A 54 6.27 5.98 0.51
N GLN A 55 5.14 6.64 0.30
CA GLN A 55 4.00 6.57 1.21
C GLN A 55 2.74 6.09 0.49
N LEU A 56 2.15 5.00 0.98
CA LEU A 56 0.87 4.47 0.48
C LEU A 56 -0.20 4.59 1.57
N LEU A 57 -1.29 5.29 1.27
CA LEU A 57 -2.45 5.43 2.13
C LEU A 57 -3.71 4.84 1.47
N VAL A 58 -4.24 3.79 2.08
CA VAL A 58 -5.51 3.15 1.66
C VAL A 58 -6.58 3.43 2.70
N ARG A 59 -7.70 4.03 2.28
CA ARG A 59 -8.87 4.28 3.13
C ARG A 59 -10.12 3.67 2.51
N SER A 60 -10.79 2.79 3.24
CA SER A 60 -12.14 2.35 2.85
C SER A 60 -13.08 2.03 3.98
N THR A 61 -14.38 1.93 3.73
CA THR A 61 -15.30 1.38 4.73
C THR A 61 -15.11 -0.14 4.79
N TRP A 62 -15.12 -0.78 3.62
CA TRP A 62 -14.90 -2.21 3.44
C TRP A 62 -13.67 -2.44 2.57
N LEU A 63 -12.71 -3.23 3.07
CA LEU A 63 -11.52 -3.65 2.34
C LEU A 63 -11.46 -5.17 2.31
N HIS A 64 -11.52 -5.75 1.10
CA HIS A 64 -11.29 -7.18 0.89
C HIS A 64 -10.12 -7.40 -0.06
N MET A 65 -9.13 -8.18 0.39
CA MET A 65 -7.93 -8.49 -0.38
C MET A 65 -7.68 -10.00 -0.39
N THR A 66 -7.62 -10.59 -1.57
CA THR A 66 -7.25 -12.01 -1.72
C THR A 66 -5.86 -12.12 -2.31
N LYS A 67 -4.96 -12.87 -1.66
CA LYS A 67 -3.55 -13.06 -2.02
C LYS A 67 -2.79 -11.74 -2.27
N PRO A 68 -2.90 -10.72 -1.41
CA PRO A 68 -2.10 -9.53 -1.57
C PRO A 68 -0.61 -9.84 -1.34
N SER A 69 0.25 -9.24 -2.16
CA SER A 69 1.70 -9.33 -2.03
C SER A 69 2.29 -7.93 -1.96
N ALA A 70 3.15 -7.68 -0.99
CA ALA A 70 3.78 -6.39 -0.81
C ALA A 70 5.29 -6.55 -0.61
N ASN A 71 6.09 -5.74 -1.30
CA ASN A 71 7.52 -5.60 -1.07
C ASN A 71 7.83 -4.13 -0.85
N HIS A 72 8.40 -3.81 0.29
CA HIS A 72 8.62 -2.44 0.72
C HIS A 72 10.07 -2.24 1.16
N SER A 73 10.59 -1.04 0.89
CA SER A 73 11.92 -0.66 1.35
C SER A 73 12.02 0.84 1.66
N LYS A 74 12.19 1.16 2.94
CA LYS A 74 12.16 2.51 3.49
C LYS A 74 10.82 3.22 3.26
N ASP A 75 9.72 2.48 3.37
CA ASP A 75 8.37 2.97 3.08
C ASP A 75 7.49 3.13 4.32
N GLN A 76 6.40 3.88 4.15
CA GLN A 76 5.28 3.90 5.08
C GLN A 76 3.98 3.45 4.39
N LEU A 77 3.41 2.35 4.87
CA LEU A 77 2.11 1.84 4.43
C LEU A 77 1.08 2.05 5.55
N LEU A 78 0.03 2.83 5.25
CA LEU A 78 -1.10 3.05 6.15
C LEU A 78 -2.40 2.53 5.51
N VAL A 79 -2.99 1.51 6.13
CA VAL A 79 -4.30 0.97 5.74
C VAL A 79 -5.31 1.29 6.83
N ARG A 80 -6.40 1.97 6.46
CA ARG A 80 -7.51 2.29 7.35
C ARG A 80 -8.81 1.76 6.77
N SER A 81 -9.48 0.87 7.48
CA SER A 81 -10.85 0.51 7.13
C SER A 81 -11.78 0.31 8.32
N THR A 82 -13.09 0.26 8.10
CA THR A 82 -14.00 -0.20 9.17
C THR A 82 -13.93 -1.72 9.24
N TRP A 83 -14.01 -2.37 8.09
CA TRP A 83 -13.91 -3.82 7.93
C TRP A 83 -12.72 -4.15 7.03
N LEU A 84 -11.79 -4.96 7.53
CA LEU A 84 -10.65 -5.47 6.78
C LEU A 84 -10.72 -6.99 6.74
N HIS A 85 -10.77 -7.54 5.52
CA HIS A 85 -10.65 -8.97 5.30
C HIS A 85 -9.52 -9.27 4.31
N MET A 86 -8.53 -10.06 4.75
CA MET A 86 -7.41 -10.49 3.91
C MET A 86 -7.27 -12.01 3.92
N THR A 87 -7.11 -12.59 2.75
CA THR A 87 -6.85 -14.03 2.58
C THR A 87 -5.48 -14.25 1.99
N LYS A 88 -4.63 -15.06 2.62
CA LYS A 88 -3.26 -15.38 2.20
C LYS A 88 -2.39 -14.13 1.91
N PRO A 89 -2.33 -13.13 2.82
CA PRO A 89 -1.44 -12.00 2.61
C PRO A 89 0.03 -12.42 2.72
N SER A 90 0.87 -11.84 1.86
CA SER A 90 2.32 -11.99 1.86
C SER A 90 2.98 -10.61 1.88
N ALA A 91 3.94 -10.39 2.77
CA ALA A 91 4.66 -9.13 2.80
C ALA A 91 6.16 -9.33 3.10
N ASN A 92 7.00 -8.62 2.35
CA ASN A 92 8.44 -8.51 2.60
C ASN A 92 8.77 -7.05 2.92
N HIS A 93 9.40 -6.82 4.07
CA HIS A 93 9.69 -5.48 4.57
C HIS A 93 11.17 -5.30 4.94
N SER A 94 11.73 -4.13 4.63
CA SER A 94 13.07 -3.70 5.03
C SER A 94 13.08 -2.22 5.37
N LYS A 95 13.31 -1.89 6.65
CA LYS A 95 13.30 -0.51 7.17
C LYS A 95 11.98 0.23 6.92
N ASP A 96 10.86 -0.48 7.00
CA ASP A 96 9.51 0.05 6.71
C ASP A 96 8.66 0.22 7.96
N GLN A 97 7.60 1.01 7.84
CA GLN A 97 6.51 1.07 8.80
C GLN A 97 5.19 0.63 8.15
N LEU A 98 4.59 -0.44 8.69
CA LEU A 98 3.25 -0.87 8.34
C LEU A 98 2.30 -0.55 9.49
N LEU A 99 1.26 0.24 9.20
CA LEU A 99 0.18 0.53 10.13
C LEU A 99 -1.16 0.13 9.52
N VAL A 100 -1.81 -0.85 10.13
CA VAL A 100 -3.16 -1.30 9.76
C VAL A 100 -4.11 -0.94 10.89
N ARG A 101 -5.17 -0.19 10.58
CA ARG A 101 -6.21 0.17 11.54
C ARG A 101 -7.57 -0.26 11.00
N SER A 102 -8.23 -1.17 11.70
CA SER A 102 -9.63 -1.48 11.43
C SER A 102 -10.44 -1.69 12.70
N THR A 103 -11.76 -1.49 12.60
CA THR A 103 -12.71 -1.86 13.66
C THR A 103 -12.86 -3.37 13.72
N TRP A 104 -12.93 -4.00 12.55
CA TRP A 104 -12.99 -5.44 12.38
C TRP A 104 -11.86 -5.91 11.47
N LEU A 105 -11.13 -6.94 11.91
CA LEU A 105 -10.03 -7.55 11.17
C LEU A 105 -10.25 -9.05 11.06
N HIS A 106 -10.29 -9.56 9.83
CA HIS A 106 -10.25 -10.98 9.54
C HIS A 106 -9.06 -11.28 8.62
N MET A 107 -8.15 -12.13 9.06
CA MET A 107 -6.96 -12.52 8.31
C MET A 107 -6.81 -14.03 8.31
N THR A 108 -6.63 -14.63 7.13
CA THR A 108 -6.38 -16.07 7.01
C THR A 108 -5.04 -16.35 6.34
N LYS A 109 -4.24 -17.26 6.93
CA LYS A 109 -2.94 -17.72 6.40
C LYS A 109 -1.95 -16.58 6.05
N PRO A 110 -1.67 -15.64 6.97
CA PRO A 110 -0.68 -14.60 6.71
C PRO A 110 0.75 -15.13 6.65
N SER A 111 1.58 -14.52 5.82
CA SER A 111 3.03 -14.72 5.75
C SER A 111 3.71 -13.35 5.68
N ALA A 112 4.75 -13.15 6.48
CA ALA A 112 5.52 -11.92 6.45
C ALA A 112 6.99 -12.22 6.75
N ASN A 113 7.90 -11.62 5.97
CA ASN A 113 9.32 -11.60 6.25
C ASN A 113 9.77 -10.16 6.50
N HIS A 114 10.58 -9.97 7.54
CA HIS A 114 11.12 -8.68 7.89
C HIS A 114 12.65 -8.76 8.01
N SER A 115 13.36 -8.07 7.12
CA SER A 115 14.82 -8.02 7.10
C SER A 115 15.32 -6.80 7.88
N ARG A 116 16.19 -7.01 8.89
CA ARG A 116 16.77 -5.95 9.74
C ARG A 116 18.22 -5.61 9.35
N TYR A 117 18.52 -5.48 8.05
CA TYR A 117 19.85 -5.07 7.56
C TYR A 117 19.84 -3.63 7.05
#